data_AF-A0AA45TYW0-F1
#
_entry.id   AF-A0AA45TYW0-F1
#
_cell.length_a   1.000
_cell.length_b   1.000
_cell.length_c   1.000
_cell.angle_alpha   90.00
_cell.angle_beta   90.00
_cell.angle_gamma   90.00
#
_symmetry.space_group_name_H-M   'P 1'
#
loop_
_entity.id
_entity.type
_entity.pdbx_description
1 polymer ?
#
loop_
_entity_poly.entity_id
_entity_poly.type
_entity_poly.pdbx_seq_one_letter_code
_entity_poly.pdbx_strand_id
1 'polypeptide(L)'
;MANQDWVSRLLTGRASADKGLSVHLSERDGGSLHDKMRQAYWWITNNAVICPYYDIEFGGTAALKNTAGDEVHLPEDMSYSSFVLIPLLTLFTCRRALLVGGPGRGKTTSAILMALLSGMGREDVHRGIQRGHPQLSIADLLGAPLPSDMLKAEDLSAVKVSWRKWIGQRVKIIDEYNRIPTKTQSALLSLLGEGYAEMMDQYVYTGRSSWFLTANDDQGGGTFQVIEALKDRLDVVVRAVPFNSGFVDTLLQRIESDKSPEEMLPKDIVFTPGELENAYNSILAVEVPKGVLERVAFFLGQLDFCRMASPRFEFKHKDTLKLAGQTVSAVCNEQCPLDKKVHLCTQTENGTSVRAYQTILHFAKALAFFRGHRVTELEDFRQIIPWVLHEKLTPNARSPFFEAKGNKLLLQDRVAWIRNMFDMAMARYGTHVPVRQKVVALRAELDLGLSGVDLRTTEKRLSAVTVLMNDLMTRQELSGPVYEDLIHLKSLYSRYRNYATWLKENPGGQGKQP
;
A
#
# COMPACT_ATOMS: atom_id res chain seq x y z
N MET A 1 23.74 35.95 -23.52
CA MET A 1 22.79 35.22 -24.40
C MET A 1 23.15 33.74 -24.45
N ALA A 2 22.98 32.99 -23.35
CA ALA A 2 23.28 31.55 -23.29
C ALA A 2 22.35 30.77 -22.32
N ASN A 3 21.25 31.37 -21.85
CA ASN A 3 20.41 30.81 -20.78
C ASN A 3 18.97 30.44 -21.20
N GLN A 4 18.64 30.56 -22.49
CA GLN A 4 17.33 30.17 -23.04
C GLN A 4 17.33 28.76 -23.66
N ASP A 5 18.48 28.08 -23.70
CA ASP A 5 18.66 26.86 -24.51
C ASP A 5 18.43 25.55 -23.73
N TRP A 6 18.25 25.59 -22.41
CA TRP A 6 17.99 24.38 -21.62
C TRP A 6 16.50 24.00 -21.59
N VAL A 7 15.61 25.00 -21.49
CA VAL A 7 14.15 24.80 -21.57
C VAL A 7 13.74 24.40 -22.99
N SER A 8 14.36 24.99 -24.01
CA SER A 8 14.15 24.56 -25.41
C SER A 8 14.60 23.12 -25.58
N ARG A 9 15.78 22.70 -25.09
CA ARG A 9 16.26 21.30 -25.16
C ARG A 9 15.40 20.30 -24.39
N LEU A 10 14.73 20.72 -23.31
CA LEU A 10 13.78 19.88 -22.57
C LEU A 10 12.47 19.65 -23.35
N LEU A 11 12.10 20.60 -24.21
CA LEU A 11 10.85 20.61 -25.00
C LEU A 11 11.06 20.15 -26.46
N THR A 12 12.23 20.41 -27.06
CA THR A 12 12.59 19.97 -28.40
C THR A 12 12.92 18.49 -28.35
N GLY A 13 11.87 17.69 -28.54
CA GLY A 13 11.95 16.24 -28.72
C GLY A 13 10.88 15.43 -28.01
N ARG A 14 10.00 16.03 -27.18
CA ARG A 14 9.02 15.25 -26.38
C ARG A 14 7.61 15.82 -26.29
N ALA A 15 7.38 17.09 -26.61
CA ALA A 15 6.05 17.71 -26.63
C ALA A 15 6.15 19.13 -27.21
N SER A 16 5.37 19.44 -28.25
CA SER A 16 5.14 20.84 -28.64
C SER A 16 3.68 21.22 -28.36
N ALA A 17 3.47 22.30 -27.62
CA ALA A 17 2.15 22.87 -27.36
C ALA A 17 1.84 23.98 -28.39
N ASP A 18 0.70 23.89 -29.07
CA ASP A 18 0.16 24.99 -29.87
C ASP A 18 -0.67 25.95 -28.99
N LYS A 19 -0.97 27.15 -29.51
CA LYS A 19 -1.78 28.21 -28.86
C LYS A 19 -3.17 27.75 -28.38
N GLY A 20 -3.62 26.55 -28.78
CA GLY A 20 -4.83 25.89 -28.28
C GLY A 20 -4.63 24.92 -27.11
N LEU A 21 -3.46 24.90 -26.43
CA LEU A 21 -3.11 23.96 -25.34
C LEU A 21 -3.10 22.48 -25.76
N SER A 22 -3.11 22.18 -27.06
CA SER A 22 -2.92 20.82 -27.58
C SER A 22 -1.43 20.49 -27.65
N VAL A 23 -1.01 19.48 -26.89
CA VAL A 23 0.36 18.94 -26.94
C VAL A 23 0.42 17.82 -27.98
N HIS A 24 1.22 17.99 -29.02
CA HIS A 24 1.60 16.91 -29.94
C HIS A 24 2.80 16.15 -29.36
N LEU A 25 2.60 14.86 -29.05
CA LEU A 25 3.66 13.93 -28.65
C LEU A 25 4.29 13.32 -29.91
N SER A 26 5.63 13.27 -29.98
CA SER A 26 6.37 12.81 -31.15
C SER A 26 6.16 11.31 -31.45
N GLU A 27 5.84 10.98 -32.70
CA GLU A 27 5.57 9.63 -33.24
C GLU A 27 6.80 8.68 -33.35
N ARG A 28 7.78 8.76 -32.44
CA ARG A 28 8.90 7.80 -32.41
C ARG A 28 8.93 7.03 -31.10
N ASP A 29 8.14 5.97 -31.08
CA ASP A 29 8.46 4.60 -30.68
C ASP A 29 7.12 3.85 -30.70
N GLY A 30 7.06 2.65 -31.29
CA GLY A 30 5.84 1.83 -31.25
C GLY A 30 5.49 1.56 -29.78
N GLY A 31 4.58 2.36 -29.23
CA GLY A 31 4.55 2.68 -27.81
C GLY A 31 4.27 1.46 -26.94
N SER A 32 5.22 1.12 -26.07
CA SER A 32 4.97 0.08 -25.08
C SER A 32 3.87 0.53 -24.11
N LEU A 33 3.17 -0.41 -23.48
CA LEU A 33 2.14 -0.11 -22.49
C LEU A 33 2.67 0.77 -21.33
N HIS A 34 3.94 0.60 -20.98
CA HIS A 34 4.66 1.45 -20.03
C HIS A 34 4.73 2.91 -20.48
N ASP A 35 5.01 3.17 -21.76
CA ASP A 35 5.12 4.54 -22.27
C ASP A 35 3.77 5.24 -22.22
N LYS A 36 2.68 4.52 -22.55
CA LYS A 36 1.31 5.01 -22.41
C LYS A 36 0.97 5.37 -20.95
N MET A 37 1.41 4.56 -19.97
CA MET A 37 1.25 4.89 -18.55
C MET A 37 1.96 6.20 -18.17
N ARG A 38 3.19 6.40 -18.65
CA ARG A 38 3.95 7.63 -18.39
C ARG A 38 3.36 8.83 -19.10
N GLN A 39 2.88 8.67 -20.32
CA GLN A 39 2.16 9.72 -21.04
C GLN A 39 0.90 10.14 -20.26
N ALA A 40 0.14 9.19 -19.72
CA ALA A 40 -1.00 9.49 -18.87
C ALA A 40 -0.61 10.28 -17.61
N TYR A 41 0.47 9.87 -16.92
CA TYR A 41 1.00 10.61 -15.77
C TYR A 41 1.35 12.06 -16.12
N TRP A 42 2.18 12.28 -17.14
CA TRP A 42 2.62 13.61 -17.53
C TRP A 42 1.49 14.48 -18.07
N TRP A 43 0.53 13.87 -18.77
CA TRP A 43 -0.66 14.59 -19.20
C TRP A 43 -1.46 15.09 -17.99
N ILE A 44 -1.65 14.25 -16.95
CA ILE A 44 -2.36 14.67 -15.73
C ILE A 44 -1.63 15.82 -15.04
N THR A 45 -0.32 15.70 -14.80
CA THR A 45 0.44 16.73 -14.06
C THR A 45 0.48 18.07 -14.79
N ASN A 46 0.50 18.04 -16.13
CA ASN A 46 0.65 19.24 -16.94
C ASN A 46 -0.70 19.88 -17.29
N ASN A 47 -1.76 19.09 -17.46
CA ASN A 47 -3.03 19.56 -18.03
C ASN A 47 -4.22 19.46 -17.07
N ALA A 48 -4.18 18.58 -16.07
CA ALA A 48 -5.34 18.31 -15.23
C ALA A 48 -5.14 18.71 -13.76
N VAL A 49 -4.12 18.17 -13.10
CA VAL A 49 -3.85 18.40 -11.69
C VAL A 49 -2.61 19.28 -11.56
N ILE A 50 -2.81 20.57 -11.28
CA ILE A 50 -1.71 21.52 -11.09
C ILE A 50 -1.05 21.26 -9.74
N CYS A 51 -0.02 20.43 -9.73
CA CYS A 51 0.63 19.95 -8.52
C CYS A 51 2.16 19.99 -8.68
N PRO A 52 2.83 21.06 -8.23
CA PRO A 52 4.30 21.13 -8.23
C PRO A 52 4.93 20.38 -7.05
N TYR A 53 4.17 19.52 -6.34
CA TYR A 53 4.64 18.80 -5.16
C TYR A 53 5.08 17.41 -5.59
N TYR A 54 6.38 17.27 -5.84
CA TYR A 54 7.05 16.02 -6.19
C TYR A 54 7.70 15.43 -4.94
N ASP A 55 7.02 14.48 -4.29
CA ASP A 55 7.34 13.93 -2.96
C ASP A 55 7.75 12.44 -2.98
N ILE A 56 7.75 11.84 -4.18
CA ILE A 56 8.35 10.55 -4.50
C ILE A 56 9.61 10.85 -5.32
N GLU A 57 10.76 10.87 -4.65
CA GLU A 57 12.03 11.34 -5.20
C GLU A 57 13.02 10.19 -5.31
N PHE A 58 13.75 10.11 -6.43
CA PHE A 58 14.78 9.10 -6.67
C PHE A 58 16.18 9.74 -6.81
N GLY A 59 17.21 8.91 -6.69
CA GLY A 59 18.61 9.33 -6.81
C GLY A 59 19.19 9.86 -5.50
N GLY A 60 20.43 10.36 -5.55
CA GLY A 60 21.00 11.12 -4.44
C GLY A 60 20.22 12.41 -4.19
N THR A 61 20.26 12.91 -2.96
CA THR A 61 19.64 14.19 -2.61
C THR A 61 20.71 15.22 -2.27
N ALA A 62 20.98 16.13 -3.20
CA ALA A 62 21.59 17.40 -2.83
C ALA A 62 20.58 18.17 -1.96
N ALA A 63 21.05 18.92 -0.97
CA ALA A 63 20.18 19.73 -0.11
C ALA A 63 20.70 21.17 -0.04
N LEU A 64 19.83 22.12 -0.34
CA LEU A 64 20.07 23.53 -0.05
C LEU A 64 19.58 23.80 1.36
N LYS A 65 20.48 24.25 2.24
CA LYS A 65 20.15 24.59 3.62
C LYS A 65 20.24 26.08 3.84
N ASN A 66 19.23 26.66 4.49
CA ASN A 66 19.33 28.04 4.94
C ASN A 66 19.97 28.12 6.34
N THR A 67 20.23 29.34 6.82
CA THR A 67 20.80 29.58 8.16
C THR A 67 19.84 29.22 9.29
N ALA A 68 18.53 29.12 9.01
CA ALA A 68 17.50 28.72 9.97
C ALA A 68 17.38 27.19 10.12
N GLY A 69 18.05 26.42 9.25
CA GLY A 69 18.02 24.95 9.25
C GLY A 69 16.92 24.34 8.38
N ASP A 70 16.21 25.13 7.59
CA ASP A 70 15.29 24.61 6.58
C ASP A 70 16.10 24.03 5.41
N GLU A 71 15.65 22.88 4.90
CA GLU A 71 16.31 22.14 3.84
C GLU A 71 15.37 21.96 2.65
N VAL A 72 15.85 22.26 1.44
CA VAL A 72 15.18 21.94 0.18
C VAL A 72 15.99 20.85 -0.50
N HIS A 73 15.36 19.70 -0.70
CA HIS A 73 15.99 18.57 -1.38
C HIS A 73 15.88 18.75 -2.90
N LEU A 74 16.98 18.46 -3.58
CA LEU A 74 17.13 18.50 -5.03
C LEU A 74 17.52 17.09 -5.47
N PRO A 75 16.55 16.27 -5.88
CA PRO A 75 16.82 14.90 -6.33
C PRO A 75 17.61 14.90 -7.63
N GLU A 76 18.57 13.98 -7.73
CA GLU A 76 19.40 13.80 -8.93
C GLU A 76 18.67 13.07 -10.06
N ASP A 77 17.68 12.22 -9.72
CA ASP A 77 16.87 11.48 -10.70
C ASP A 77 15.42 12.01 -10.77
N MET A 78 14.58 11.30 -11.54
CA MET A 78 13.17 11.61 -11.71
C MET A 78 12.41 11.63 -10.39
N SER A 79 11.50 12.60 -10.24
CA SER A 79 10.57 12.68 -9.12
C SER A 79 9.13 12.69 -9.59
N TYR A 80 8.23 12.23 -8.72
CA TYR A 80 6.81 12.11 -9.00
C TYR A 80 5.98 12.72 -7.88
N SER A 81 4.81 13.23 -8.25
CA SER A 81 3.78 13.62 -7.29
C SER A 81 2.99 12.39 -6.86
N SER A 82 3.01 12.06 -5.58
CA SER A 82 2.22 10.97 -4.99
C SER A 82 0.73 11.11 -5.28
N PHE A 83 0.21 12.35 -5.29
CA PHE A 83 -1.20 12.66 -5.55
C PHE A 83 -1.66 12.31 -6.97
N VAL A 84 -0.72 12.13 -7.91
CA VAL A 84 -1.01 11.66 -9.28
C VAL A 84 -0.55 10.22 -9.48
N LEU A 85 0.67 9.89 -9.05
CA LEU A 85 1.27 8.59 -9.30
C LEU A 85 0.55 7.46 -8.55
N ILE A 86 0.28 7.62 -7.26
CA ILE A 86 -0.34 6.54 -6.47
C ILE A 86 -1.75 6.20 -6.96
N PRO A 87 -2.63 7.16 -7.30
CA PRO A 87 -3.91 6.85 -7.95
C PRO A 87 -3.75 6.11 -9.28
N LEU A 88 -2.77 6.50 -10.09
CA LEU A 88 -2.49 5.86 -11.36
C LEU A 88 -2.01 4.40 -11.16
N LEU A 89 -1.10 4.15 -10.22
CA LEU A 89 -0.71 2.79 -9.83
C LEU A 89 -1.89 1.98 -9.28
N THR A 90 -2.80 2.63 -8.55
CA THR A 90 -4.03 2.00 -8.03
C THR A 90 -4.96 1.53 -9.16
N LEU A 91 -5.06 2.31 -10.24
CA LEU A 91 -5.81 1.93 -11.44
C LEU A 91 -5.25 0.61 -12.02
N PHE A 92 -3.94 0.54 -12.24
CA PHE A 92 -3.30 -0.61 -12.88
C PHE A 92 -3.17 -1.85 -11.98
N THR A 93 -3.19 -1.67 -10.66
CA THR A 93 -3.12 -2.78 -9.69
C THR A 93 -4.49 -3.30 -9.26
N CYS A 94 -5.60 -2.66 -9.65
CA CYS A 94 -6.95 -3.05 -9.23
C CYS A 94 -7.13 -3.01 -7.71
N ARG A 95 -6.61 -1.93 -7.10
CA ARG A 95 -6.56 -1.75 -5.64
C ARG A 95 -7.40 -0.58 -5.18
N ARG A 96 -7.41 -0.32 -3.87
CA ARG A 96 -8.26 0.69 -3.23
C ARG A 96 -7.41 1.83 -2.68
N ALA A 97 -7.56 3.02 -3.24
CA ALA A 97 -6.91 4.22 -2.76
C ALA A 97 -7.90 5.10 -2.00
N LEU A 98 -7.45 5.64 -0.87
CA LEU A 98 -8.13 6.72 -0.17
C LEU A 98 -7.39 8.05 -0.42
N LEU A 99 -8.10 9.03 -0.96
CA LEU A 99 -7.64 10.39 -1.16
C LEU A 99 -8.14 11.24 0.02
N VAL A 100 -7.23 11.76 0.83
CA VAL A 100 -7.57 12.60 2.00
C VAL A 100 -7.05 14.02 1.82
N GLY A 101 -7.77 15.01 2.35
CA GLY A 101 -7.32 16.40 2.37
C GLY A 101 -8.46 17.38 2.45
N GLY A 102 -8.15 18.67 2.54
CA GLY A 102 -9.15 19.73 2.68
C GLY A 102 -10.18 19.79 1.53
N PRO A 103 -11.30 20.51 1.73
CA PRO A 103 -12.25 20.79 0.66
C PRO A 103 -11.59 21.48 -0.54
N GLY A 104 -12.09 21.21 -1.75
CA GLY A 104 -11.61 21.87 -2.98
C GLY A 104 -10.20 21.47 -3.47
N ARG A 105 -9.59 20.43 -2.91
CA ARG A 105 -8.22 19.98 -3.28
C ARG A 105 -8.16 18.96 -4.44
N GLY A 106 -9.20 18.89 -5.28
CA GLY A 106 -9.20 18.04 -6.48
C GLY A 106 -9.26 16.53 -6.27
N LYS A 107 -9.66 16.05 -5.08
CA LYS A 107 -9.75 14.62 -4.74
C LYS A 107 -10.68 13.85 -5.69
N THR A 108 -11.93 14.32 -5.81
CA THR A 108 -12.95 13.70 -6.65
C THR A 108 -12.58 13.79 -8.13
N THR A 109 -12.02 14.93 -8.57
CA THR A 109 -11.50 15.09 -9.94
C THR A 109 -10.40 14.08 -10.25
N SER A 110 -9.46 13.86 -9.34
CA SER A 110 -8.41 12.84 -9.51
C SER A 110 -9.02 11.43 -9.70
N ALA A 111 -10.01 11.07 -8.87
CA ALA A 111 -10.74 9.81 -9.00
C ALA A 111 -11.49 9.67 -10.34
N ILE A 112 -12.14 10.75 -10.81
CA ILE A 112 -12.84 10.78 -12.09
C ILE A 112 -11.86 10.59 -13.25
N LEU A 113 -10.70 11.26 -13.24
CA LEU A 113 -9.67 11.07 -14.25
C LEU A 113 -9.21 9.61 -14.34
N MET A 114 -9.05 8.92 -13.21
CA MET A 114 -8.71 7.48 -13.21
C MET A 114 -9.82 6.63 -13.87
N ALA A 115 -11.08 6.97 -13.64
CA ALA A 115 -12.20 6.28 -14.27
C ALA A 115 -12.23 6.53 -15.79
N LEU A 116 -12.01 7.77 -16.23
CA LEU A 116 -11.96 8.10 -17.66
C LEU A 116 -10.76 7.45 -18.36
N LEU A 117 -9.58 7.44 -17.71
CA LEU A 117 -8.40 6.72 -18.22
C LEU A 117 -8.66 5.22 -18.35
N SER A 118 -9.56 4.63 -17.57
CA SER A 118 -9.94 3.22 -17.69
C SER A 118 -10.85 2.90 -18.89
N GLY A 119 -11.20 3.91 -19.69
CA GLY A 119 -12.11 3.79 -20.83
C GLY A 119 -13.59 3.93 -20.47
N MET A 120 -13.93 4.28 -19.24
CA MET A 120 -15.33 4.53 -18.86
C MET A 120 -15.86 5.82 -19.49
N GLY A 121 -17.11 5.78 -19.96
CA GLY A 121 -17.79 6.97 -20.48
C GLY A 121 -18.08 7.99 -19.38
N ARG A 122 -17.98 9.29 -19.69
CA ARG A 122 -18.20 10.37 -18.71
C ARG A 122 -19.53 10.26 -17.98
N GLU A 123 -20.60 9.95 -18.69
CA GLU A 123 -21.94 9.82 -18.11
C GLU A 123 -22.02 8.62 -17.14
N ASP A 124 -21.42 7.49 -17.49
CA ASP A 124 -21.35 6.30 -16.64
C ASP A 124 -20.53 6.54 -15.37
N VAL A 125 -19.45 7.31 -15.48
CA VAL A 125 -18.66 7.74 -14.30
C VAL A 125 -19.53 8.59 -13.39
N HIS A 126 -20.14 9.66 -13.90
CA HIS A 126 -20.93 10.58 -13.09
C HIS A 126 -22.12 9.90 -12.42
N ARG A 127 -22.82 9.01 -13.12
CA ARG A 127 -23.93 8.21 -12.57
C ARG A 127 -23.46 7.13 -11.59
N GLY A 128 -22.20 6.70 -11.70
CA GLY A 128 -21.60 5.65 -10.88
C GLY A 128 -21.01 6.12 -9.55
N ILE A 129 -20.71 7.41 -9.40
CA ILE A 129 -20.14 7.96 -8.16
C ILE A 129 -21.13 7.82 -7.00
N GLN A 130 -20.71 7.13 -5.94
CA GLN A 130 -21.48 7.03 -4.70
C GLN A 130 -21.06 8.16 -3.76
N ARG A 131 -21.97 9.12 -3.52
CA ARG A 131 -21.70 10.26 -2.64
C ARG A 131 -22.13 9.92 -1.21
N GLY A 132 -21.21 10.00 -0.27
CA GLY A 132 -21.48 9.78 1.14
C GLY A 132 -22.34 10.90 1.72
N HIS A 133 -23.47 10.53 2.31
CA HIS A 133 -24.30 11.44 3.08
C HIS A 133 -25.01 10.69 4.22
N PRO A 134 -25.44 11.38 5.29
CA PRO A 134 -26.00 10.73 6.48
C PRO A 134 -27.27 9.91 6.29
N GLN A 135 -27.94 10.06 5.15
CA GLN A 135 -29.19 9.34 4.83
C GLN A 135 -28.97 8.21 3.82
N LEU A 136 -27.72 7.96 3.39
CA LEU A 136 -27.43 6.95 2.38
C LEU A 136 -27.79 5.55 2.91
N SER A 137 -28.79 4.91 2.32
CA SER A 137 -29.24 3.58 2.72
C SER A 137 -28.48 2.46 1.99
N ILE A 138 -28.60 1.23 2.50
CA ILE A 138 -28.07 0.05 1.81
C ILE A 138 -28.76 -0.12 0.44
N ALA A 139 -30.04 0.21 0.33
CA ALA A 139 -30.79 0.12 -0.91
C ALA A 139 -30.32 1.16 -1.96
N ASP A 140 -29.98 2.37 -1.53
CA ASP A 140 -29.41 3.39 -2.41
C ASP A 140 -28.04 2.97 -2.95
N LEU A 141 -27.26 2.29 -2.12
CA LEU A 141 -25.91 1.85 -2.43
C LEU A 141 -25.90 0.58 -3.29
N LEU A 142 -26.63 -0.46 -2.91
CA LEU A 142 -26.57 -1.78 -3.55
C LEU A 142 -27.68 -2.00 -4.59
N GLY A 143 -28.86 -1.44 -4.35
CA GLY A 143 -30.07 -1.73 -5.09
C GLY A 143 -31.19 -2.22 -4.17
N ALA A 144 -32.39 -2.39 -4.74
CA ALA A 144 -33.57 -2.86 -4.01
C ALA A 144 -34.28 -3.96 -4.81
N PRO A 145 -35.00 -4.88 -4.14
CA PRO A 145 -35.92 -5.78 -4.83
C PRO A 145 -36.99 -5.00 -5.58
N LEU A 146 -37.41 -5.51 -6.74
CA LEU A 146 -38.49 -4.89 -7.51
C LEU A 146 -39.84 -5.10 -6.79
N PRO A 147 -40.64 -4.05 -6.53
CA PRO A 147 -41.92 -4.19 -5.84
C PRO A 147 -42.89 -5.17 -6.52
N SER A 148 -42.90 -5.21 -7.86
CA SER A 148 -43.71 -6.14 -8.64
C SER A 148 -43.36 -7.61 -8.39
N ASP A 149 -42.10 -7.88 -8.08
CA ASP A 149 -41.57 -9.24 -7.94
C ASP A 149 -41.74 -9.71 -6.49
N MET A 150 -41.64 -8.79 -5.52
CA MET A 150 -41.98 -9.05 -4.12
C MET A 150 -43.45 -9.48 -3.93
N LEU A 151 -44.39 -8.90 -4.69
CA LEU A 151 -45.81 -9.22 -4.58
C LEU A 151 -46.19 -10.54 -5.27
N LYS A 152 -45.33 -11.03 -6.19
CA LYS A 152 -45.59 -12.22 -7.00
C LYS A 152 -44.80 -13.45 -6.55
N ALA A 153 -43.76 -13.26 -5.77
CA ALA A 153 -42.86 -14.33 -5.38
C ALA A 153 -43.50 -15.24 -4.31
N GLU A 154 -43.52 -16.54 -4.59
CA GLU A 154 -43.91 -17.58 -3.61
C GLU A 154 -42.77 -17.91 -2.63
N ASP A 155 -41.51 -17.58 -3.00
CA ASP A 155 -40.31 -17.75 -2.18
C ASP A 155 -39.33 -16.56 -2.37
N LEU A 156 -38.55 -16.25 -1.34
CA LEU A 156 -37.57 -15.15 -1.32
C LEU A 156 -36.53 -15.26 -2.45
N SER A 157 -36.15 -16.48 -2.81
CA SER A 157 -35.23 -16.76 -3.92
C SER A 157 -35.74 -16.29 -5.29
N ALA A 158 -37.06 -16.13 -5.45
CA ALA A 158 -37.70 -15.66 -6.68
C ALA A 158 -37.79 -14.13 -6.79
N VAL A 159 -37.45 -13.38 -5.73
CA VAL A 159 -37.55 -11.91 -5.70
C VAL A 159 -36.36 -11.27 -6.41
N LYS A 160 -36.51 -10.85 -7.67
CA LYS A 160 -35.39 -10.25 -8.42
C LYS A 160 -34.91 -8.95 -7.79
N VAL A 161 -33.61 -8.87 -7.54
CA VAL A 161 -32.94 -7.66 -7.07
C VAL A 161 -32.52 -6.77 -8.23
N SER A 162 -32.90 -5.49 -8.19
CA SER A 162 -32.41 -4.47 -9.12
C SER A 162 -31.09 -3.89 -8.62
N TRP A 163 -29.99 -4.57 -8.92
CA TRP A 163 -28.64 -4.15 -8.53
C TRP A 163 -28.21 -2.85 -9.19
N ARG A 164 -27.47 -2.03 -8.45
CA ARG A 164 -26.90 -0.79 -8.97
C ARG A 164 -25.74 -1.07 -9.93
N LYS A 165 -25.76 -0.44 -11.11
CA LYS A 165 -24.77 -0.67 -12.18
C LYS A 165 -23.32 -0.39 -11.77
N TRP A 166 -23.09 0.54 -10.84
CA TRP A 166 -21.73 0.90 -10.39
C TRP A 166 -20.97 -0.28 -9.77
N ILE A 167 -21.68 -1.28 -9.23
CA ILE A 167 -21.10 -2.48 -8.65
C ILE A 167 -20.27 -3.26 -9.68
N GLY A 168 -20.68 -3.27 -10.95
CA GLY A 168 -19.94 -3.96 -12.02
C GLY A 168 -18.85 -3.12 -12.70
N GLN A 169 -18.71 -1.83 -12.36
CA GLN A 169 -17.80 -0.93 -13.09
C GLN A 169 -16.32 -1.22 -12.79
N ARG A 170 -15.45 -1.01 -13.80
CA ARG A 170 -14.00 -1.24 -13.70
C ARG A 170 -13.33 -0.32 -12.69
N VAL A 171 -13.82 0.92 -12.59
CA VAL A 171 -13.42 1.90 -11.57
C VAL A 171 -14.65 2.30 -10.77
N LYS A 172 -14.48 2.33 -9.44
CA LYS A 172 -15.54 2.67 -8.49
C LYS A 172 -15.10 3.86 -7.65
N ILE A 173 -15.99 4.83 -7.50
CA ILE A 173 -15.70 6.06 -6.78
C ILE A 173 -16.70 6.22 -5.63
N ILE A 174 -16.18 6.34 -4.41
CA ILE A 174 -16.95 6.70 -3.23
C ILE A 174 -16.48 8.06 -2.73
N ASP A 175 -17.28 9.08 -2.95
CA ASP A 175 -16.97 10.44 -2.53
C ASP A 175 -17.44 10.66 -1.09
N GLU A 176 -16.63 11.33 -0.26
CA GLU A 176 -16.93 11.60 1.16
C GLU A 176 -17.32 10.33 1.94
N TYR A 177 -16.52 9.27 1.84
CA TYR A 177 -16.86 7.96 2.40
C TYR A 177 -17.04 7.97 3.93
N ASN A 178 -16.39 8.91 4.64
CA ASN A 178 -16.54 9.13 6.09
C ASN A 178 -17.85 9.84 6.48
N ARG A 179 -18.72 10.17 5.51
CA ARG A 179 -20.10 10.64 5.75
C ARG A 179 -21.15 9.54 5.57
N ILE A 180 -20.73 8.32 5.24
CA ILE A 180 -21.62 7.16 5.11
C ILE A 180 -21.95 6.62 6.51
N PRO A 181 -23.23 6.37 6.85
CA PRO A 181 -23.61 5.78 8.13
C PRO A 181 -22.95 4.42 8.37
N THR A 182 -22.58 4.13 9.62
CA THR A 182 -21.90 2.87 10.01
C THR A 182 -22.64 1.61 9.54
N LYS A 183 -23.97 1.61 9.59
CA LYS A 183 -24.80 0.50 9.08
C LYS A 183 -24.59 0.27 7.57
N THR A 184 -24.53 1.36 6.79
CA THR A 184 -24.31 1.31 5.33
C THR A 184 -22.85 0.98 4.98
N GLN A 185 -21.89 1.38 5.81
CA GLN A 185 -20.48 0.99 5.65
C GLN A 185 -20.28 -0.53 5.70
N SER A 186 -21.13 -1.28 6.42
CA SER A 186 -21.04 -2.75 6.48
C SER A 186 -21.29 -3.40 5.12
N ALA A 187 -22.18 -2.84 4.30
CA ALA A 187 -22.40 -3.31 2.93
C ALA A 187 -21.19 -3.06 2.02
N LEU A 188 -20.48 -1.93 2.21
CA LEU A 188 -19.22 -1.66 1.52
C LEU A 188 -18.11 -2.63 1.92
N LEU A 189 -18.12 -3.11 3.17
CA LEU A 189 -17.11 -4.04 3.67
C LEU A 189 -17.13 -5.36 2.90
N SER A 190 -18.30 -5.94 2.60
CA SER A 190 -18.40 -7.16 1.78
C SER A 190 -17.89 -6.94 0.36
N LEU A 191 -18.28 -5.83 -0.28
CA LEU A 191 -17.82 -5.50 -1.63
C LEU A 191 -16.30 -5.28 -1.71
N LEU A 192 -15.74 -4.51 -0.78
CA LEU A 192 -14.31 -4.24 -0.71
C LEU A 192 -13.52 -5.44 -0.18
N GLY A 193 -14.15 -6.29 0.61
CA GLY A 193 -13.50 -7.37 1.32
C GLY A 193 -13.44 -8.66 0.52
N GLU A 194 -14.59 -9.08 0.01
CA GLU A 194 -14.86 -10.40 -0.55
C GLU A 194 -15.18 -10.32 -2.05
N GLY A 195 -15.54 -9.13 -2.53
CA GLY A 195 -15.79 -8.90 -3.94
C GLY A 195 -17.22 -9.21 -4.39
N TYR A 196 -18.15 -9.29 -3.45
CA TYR A 196 -19.57 -9.45 -3.74
C TYR A 196 -20.45 -8.67 -2.77
N ALA A 197 -21.71 -8.47 -3.16
CA ALA A 197 -22.79 -8.10 -2.27
C ALA A 197 -23.91 -9.14 -2.38
N GLU A 198 -24.65 -9.30 -1.30
CA GLU A 198 -25.72 -10.28 -1.15
C GLU A 198 -26.99 -9.61 -0.63
N MET A 199 -28.14 -9.97 -1.22
CA MET A 199 -29.46 -9.54 -0.78
C MET A 199 -30.51 -10.53 -1.31
N MET A 200 -31.41 -10.99 -0.45
CA MET A 200 -32.45 -11.99 -0.78
C MET A 200 -31.88 -13.23 -1.48
N ASP A 201 -30.80 -13.81 -0.93
CA ASP A 201 -30.07 -14.97 -1.45
C ASP A 201 -29.53 -14.81 -2.89
N GLN A 202 -29.49 -13.57 -3.39
CA GLN A 202 -28.86 -13.23 -4.67
C GLN A 202 -27.53 -12.54 -4.46
N TYR A 203 -26.59 -12.88 -5.33
CA TYR A 203 -25.23 -12.37 -5.32
C TYR A 203 -24.99 -11.47 -6.53
N VAL A 204 -24.27 -10.37 -6.30
CA VAL A 204 -23.67 -9.56 -7.37
C VAL A 204 -22.17 -9.42 -7.10
N TYR A 205 -21.35 -9.60 -8.14
CA TYR A 205 -19.91 -9.57 -8.02
C TYR A 205 -19.32 -8.28 -8.56
N THR A 206 -18.30 -7.76 -7.87
CA THR A 206 -17.61 -6.51 -8.26
C THR A 206 -16.67 -6.68 -9.44
N GLY A 207 -16.22 -7.91 -9.69
CA GLY A 207 -15.14 -8.20 -10.64
C GLY A 207 -13.80 -7.58 -10.23
N ARG A 208 -12.82 -7.63 -11.13
CA ARG A 208 -11.53 -6.96 -10.93
C ARG A 208 -11.72 -5.46 -11.13
N SER A 209 -11.68 -4.68 -10.05
CA SER A 209 -11.94 -3.23 -10.11
C SER A 209 -11.00 -2.42 -9.22
N SER A 210 -10.77 -1.16 -9.61
CA SER A 210 -10.01 -0.19 -8.83
C SER A 210 -10.98 0.72 -8.08
N TRP A 211 -10.68 1.04 -6.83
CA TRP A 211 -11.55 1.85 -5.98
C TRP A 211 -10.85 3.13 -5.57
N PHE A 212 -11.55 4.24 -5.68
CA PHE A 212 -11.11 5.55 -5.23
C PHE A 212 -12.11 6.08 -4.22
N LEU A 213 -11.68 6.19 -2.97
CA LEU A 213 -12.45 6.77 -1.90
C LEU A 213 -11.91 8.17 -1.62
N THR A 214 -12.78 9.12 -1.28
CA THR A 214 -12.35 10.45 -0.84
C THR A 214 -12.83 10.73 0.57
N ALA A 215 -12.02 11.43 1.36
CA ALA A 215 -12.43 11.99 2.64
C ALA A 215 -11.87 13.38 2.85
N ASN A 216 -12.63 14.20 3.57
CA ASN A 216 -12.09 15.38 4.21
C ASN A 216 -11.43 14.94 5.53
N ASP A 217 -10.33 15.60 5.91
CA ASP A 217 -9.58 15.31 7.14
C ASP A 217 -10.53 15.26 8.37
N ASP A 218 -10.25 14.37 9.30
CA ASP A 218 -11.14 13.98 10.41
C ASP A 218 -11.50 15.17 11.32
N GLN A 219 -10.70 16.24 11.33
CA GLN A 219 -11.00 17.48 12.06
C GLN A 219 -12.07 18.36 11.38
N GLY A 220 -12.43 18.11 10.11
CA GLY A 220 -13.20 19.04 9.27
C GLY A 220 -14.54 18.51 8.72
N GLY A 221 -15.02 17.32 9.12
CA GLY A 221 -16.36 16.90 8.68
C GLY A 221 -16.68 15.41 8.61
N GLY A 222 -15.88 14.52 9.20
CA GLY A 222 -16.28 13.12 9.38
C GLY A 222 -17.52 13.04 10.27
N THR A 223 -18.71 12.87 9.68
CA THR A 223 -19.96 12.80 10.46
C THR A 223 -20.08 11.46 11.20
N PHE A 224 -19.48 10.40 10.65
CA PHE A 224 -19.50 9.06 11.24
C PHE A 224 -18.10 8.50 11.39
N GLN A 225 -17.88 7.78 12.49
CA GLN A 225 -16.67 7.00 12.68
C GLN A 225 -16.62 5.88 11.63
N VAL A 226 -15.54 5.85 10.84
CA VAL A 226 -15.27 4.78 9.89
C VAL A 226 -14.85 3.53 10.65
N ILE A 227 -15.51 2.40 10.37
CA ILE A 227 -15.21 1.12 11.03
C ILE A 227 -13.77 0.65 10.74
N GLU A 228 -13.05 0.16 11.75
CA GLU A 228 -11.66 -0.29 11.60
C GLU A 228 -11.50 -1.35 10.51
N ALA A 229 -12.45 -2.28 10.41
CA ALA A 229 -12.46 -3.32 9.39
C ALA A 229 -12.46 -2.75 7.96
N LEU A 230 -13.15 -1.63 7.73
CA LEU A 230 -13.20 -0.95 6.43
C LEU A 230 -11.87 -0.24 6.15
N LYS A 231 -11.27 0.40 7.17
CA LYS A 231 -9.95 1.03 7.05
C LYS A 231 -8.88 0.01 6.63
N ASP A 232 -8.86 -1.20 7.21
CA ASP A 232 -7.90 -2.26 6.82
C ASP A 232 -8.07 -2.70 5.35
N ARG A 233 -9.28 -2.62 4.78
CA ARG A 233 -9.52 -2.96 3.37
C ARG A 233 -8.96 -1.95 2.39
N LEU A 234 -8.60 -0.75 2.82
CA LEU A 234 -7.92 0.24 1.99
C LEU A 234 -6.46 -0.19 1.77
N ASP A 235 -5.99 -0.09 0.52
CA ASP A 235 -4.65 -0.52 0.15
C ASP A 235 -3.63 0.63 0.36
N VAL A 236 -3.96 1.84 -0.08
CA VAL A 236 -3.09 3.02 0.02
C VAL A 236 -3.87 4.26 0.41
N VAL A 237 -3.21 5.19 1.09
CA VAL A 237 -3.77 6.51 1.43
C VAL A 237 -2.85 7.60 0.90
N VAL A 238 -3.42 8.61 0.25
CA VAL A 238 -2.68 9.69 -0.40
C VAL A 238 -3.28 11.03 0.02
N ARG A 239 -2.41 11.99 0.34
CA ARG A 239 -2.82 13.32 0.73
C ARG A 239 -2.93 14.23 -0.48
N ALA A 240 -4.05 14.93 -0.59
CA ALA A 240 -4.22 16.01 -1.54
C ALA A 240 -3.38 17.21 -1.10
N VAL A 241 -2.62 17.75 -2.03
CA VAL A 241 -1.70 18.85 -1.79
C VAL A 241 -2.38 20.22 -1.94
N PRO A 242 -1.79 21.31 -1.45
CA PRO A 242 -2.28 22.66 -1.72
C PRO A 242 -2.16 23.05 -3.18
N PHE A 243 -2.99 23.99 -3.61
CA PHE A 243 -2.75 24.71 -4.84
C PHE A 243 -1.56 25.64 -4.65
N ASN A 244 -0.64 25.67 -5.61
CA ASN A 244 0.47 26.61 -5.62
C ASN A 244 0.07 27.84 -6.45
N SER A 245 0.12 29.02 -5.83
CA SER A 245 -0.29 30.28 -6.45
C SER A 245 0.55 30.70 -7.66
N GLY A 246 1.73 30.11 -7.86
CA GLY A 246 2.54 30.32 -9.07
C GLY A 246 1.87 29.85 -10.36
N PHE A 247 0.75 29.10 -10.28
CA PHE A 247 0.02 28.60 -11.43
C PHE A 247 -1.36 29.24 -11.62
N VAL A 248 -1.59 30.44 -11.06
CA VAL A 248 -2.86 31.17 -11.23
C VAL A 248 -3.16 31.44 -12.70
N ASP A 249 -2.16 31.74 -13.53
CA ASP A 249 -2.35 31.97 -14.98
C ASP A 249 -2.88 30.71 -15.69
N THR A 250 -2.38 29.52 -15.31
CA THR A 250 -2.89 28.25 -15.83
C THR A 250 -4.33 28.00 -15.40
N LEU A 251 -4.70 28.41 -14.18
CA LEU A 251 -6.08 28.33 -13.72
C LEU A 251 -6.99 29.29 -14.49
N LEU A 252 -6.53 30.52 -14.77
CA LEU A 252 -7.25 31.49 -15.58
C LEU A 252 -7.48 30.97 -17.00
N GLN A 253 -6.44 30.44 -17.66
CA GLN A 253 -6.55 29.84 -18.99
C GLN A 253 -7.60 28.71 -19.03
N ARG A 254 -7.70 27.89 -17.97
CA ARG A 254 -8.73 26.86 -17.89
C ARG A 254 -10.13 27.44 -17.80
N ILE A 255 -10.33 28.47 -16.98
CA ILE A 255 -11.61 29.18 -16.86
C ILE A 255 -12.00 29.79 -18.21
N GLU A 256 -11.06 30.47 -18.88
CA GLU A 256 -11.29 31.09 -20.19
C GLU A 256 -11.56 30.07 -21.29
N SER A 257 -10.98 28.86 -21.19
CA SER A 257 -11.22 27.79 -22.15
C SER A 257 -12.61 27.13 -22.03
N ASP A 258 -13.34 27.40 -20.93
CA ASP A 258 -14.63 26.80 -20.57
C ASP A 258 -14.67 25.28 -20.76
N LYS A 259 -13.55 24.62 -20.45
CA LYS A 259 -13.37 23.18 -20.61
C LYS A 259 -12.79 22.60 -19.35
N SER A 260 -13.42 21.53 -18.87
CA SER A 260 -12.91 20.75 -17.75
C SER A 260 -11.72 19.88 -18.18
N PRO A 261 -10.77 19.56 -17.28
CA PRO A 261 -9.69 18.62 -17.61
C PRO A 261 -10.20 17.28 -18.16
N GLU A 262 -11.35 16.82 -17.68
CA GLU A 262 -12.02 15.60 -18.12
C GLU A 262 -12.44 15.62 -19.59
N GLU A 263 -12.66 16.82 -20.16
CA GLU A 263 -13.01 17.01 -21.59
C GLU A 263 -11.80 17.04 -22.50
N MET A 264 -10.64 17.40 -21.93
CA MET A 264 -9.40 17.53 -22.69
C MET A 264 -8.60 16.23 -22.76
N LEU A 265 -9.11 15.14 -22.18
CA LEU A 265 -8.42 13.85 -22.11
C LEU A 265 -8.17 13.28 -23.51
N PRO A 266 -6.90 13.14 -23.96
CA PRO A 266 -6.58 12.58 -25.26
C PRO A 266 -6.95 11.09 -25.32
N LYS A 267 -7.52 10.67 -26.45
CA LYS A 267 -7.93 9.27 -26.64
C LYS A 267 -6.74 8.30 -26.60
N ASP A 268 -5.56 8.73 -27.02
CA ASP A 268 -4.38 7.88 -27.11
C ASP A 268 -3.85 7.41 -25.75
N ILE A 269 -4.15 8.16 -24.68
CA ILE A 269 -3.77 7.80 -23.30
C ILE A 269 -4.90 7.09 -22.54
N VAL A 270 -6.07 6.90 -23.15
CA VAL A 270 -7.17 6.13 -22.57
C VAL A 270 -6.91 4.64 -22.80
N PHE A 271 -7.00 3.85 -21.73
CA PHE A 271 -6.73 2.42 -21.77
C PHE A 271 -7.99 1.64 -22.12
N THR A 272 -7.83 0.69 -23.04
CA THR A 272 -8.83 -0.34 -23.31
C THR A 272 -8.83 -1.38 -22.18
N PRO A 273 -9.93 -2.15 -22.02
CA PRO A 273 -9.97 -3.25 -21.05
C PRO A 273 -8.81 -4.25 -21.23
N GLY A 274 -8.47 -4.60 -22.47
CA GLY A 274 -7.35 -5.51 -22.77
C GLY A 274 -5.98 -4.93 -22.36
N GLU A 275 -5.75 -3.63 -22.59
CA GLU A 275 -4.52 -2.96 -22.13
C GLU A 275 -4.42 -2.93 -20.60
N LEU A 276 -5.52 -2.69 -19.88
CA LEU A 276 -5.53 -2.72 -18.41
C LEU A 276 -5.19 -4.11 -17.87
N GLU A 277 -5.73 -5.17 -18.48
CA GLU A 277 -5.40 -6.55 -18.10
C GLU A 277 -3.95 -6.91 -18.43
N ASN A 278 -3.44 -6.47 -19.58
CA ASN A 278 -2.03 -6.65 -19.93
C ASN A 278 -1.10 -5.88 -18.99
N ALA A 279 -1.47 -4.67 -18.55
CA ALA A 279 -0.71 -3.89 -17.59
C ALA A 279 -0.64 -4.62 -16.25
N TYR A 280 -1.79 -5.09 -15.76
CA TYR A 280 -1.89 -5.86 -14.53
C TYR A 280 -0.99 -7.12 -14.57
N ASN A 281 -1.07 -7.90 -15.65
CA ASN A 281 -0.25 -9.10 -15.80
C ASN A 281 1.25 -8.77 -15.91
N SER A 282 1.60 -7.70 -16.59
CA SER A 282 3.00 -7.23 -16.69
C SER A 282 3.56 -6.79 -15.34
N ILE A 283 2.74 -6.09 -14.53
CA ILE A 283 3.09 -5.74 -13.14
C ILE A 283 3.31 -7.00 -12.32
N LEU A 284 2.44 -8.02 -12.44
CA LEU A 284 2.63 -9.30 -11.76
C LEU A 284 3.89 -10.05 -12.22
N ALA A 285 4.40 -9.80 -13.42
CA ALA A 285 5.61 -10.44 -13.94
C ALA A 285 6.92 -9.78 -13.46
N VAL A 286 6.89 -8.56 -12.91
CA VAL A 286 8.10 -7.88 -12.40
C VAL A 286 8.77 -8.71 -11.30
N GLU A 287 10.06 -8.97 -11.42
CA GLU A 287 10.82 -9.77 -10.47
C GLU A 287 11.09 -8.97 -9.18
N VAL A 288 11.04 -9.65 -8.03
CA VAL A 288 11.51 -9.10 -6.75
C VAL A 288 12.73 -9.88 -6.30
N PRO A 289 13.95 -9.31 -6.38
CA PRO A 289 15.17 -10.02 -5.99
C PRO A 289 15.09 -10.47 -4.52
N LYS A 290 15.60 -11.67 -4.24
CA LYS A 290 15.59 -12.24 -2.87
C LYS A 290 16.22 -11.30 -1.83
N GLY A 291 17.34 -10.67 -2.17
CA GLY A 291 18.02 -9.73 -1.27
C GLY A 291 17.22 -8.44 -0.99
N VAL A 292 16.35 -8.01 -1.91
CA VAL A 292 15.41 -6.91 -1.67
C VAL A 292 14.28 -7.38 -0.78
N LEU A 293 13.69 -8.54 -1.08
CA LEU A 293 12.62 -9.14 -0.28
C LEU A 293 13.04 -9.36 1.18
N GLU A 294 14.26 -9.84 1.43
CA GLU A 294 14.81 -10.03 2.77
C GLU A 294 14.93 -8.73 3.56
N ARG A 295 15.27 -7.61 2.92
CA ARG A 295 15.33 -6.29 3.55
C ARG A 295 13.94 -5.77 3.91
N VAL A 296 12.99 -5.94 2.99
CA VAL A 296 11.59 -5.56 3.24
C VAL A 296 11.00 -6.40 4.38
N ALA A 297 11.24 -7.72 4.39
CA ALA A 297 10.85 -8.60 5.48
C ALA A 297 11.52 -8.20 6.81
N PHE A 298 12.81 -7.86 6.79
CA PHE A 298 13.52 -7.38 7.97
C PHE A 298 12.90 -6.10 8.56
N PHE A 299 12.44 -5.16 7.74
CA PHE A 299 11.73 -3.98 8.22
C PHE A 299 10.37 -4.36 8.83
N LEU A 300 9.52 -5.06 8.06
CA LEU A 300 8.15 -5.34 8.46
C LEU A 300 8.05 -6.26 9.69
N GLY A 301 8.95 -7.25 9.79
CA GLY A 301 8.99 -8.22 10.88
C GLY A 301 9.28 -7.62 12.26
N GLN A 302 9.81 -6.40 12.30
CA GLN A 302 10.06 -5.69 13.56
C GLN A 302 8.81 -5.00 14.11
N LEU A 303 7.82 -4.73 13.27
CA LEU A 303 6.70 -3.84 13.61
C LEU A 303 5.72 -4.49 14.57
N ASP A 304 5.57 -5.82 14.52
CA ASP A 304 4.63 -6.54 15.38
C ASP A 304 5.25 -7.01 16.70
N PHE A 305 6.58 -6.98 16.81
CA PHE A 305 7.27 -7.44 18.02
C PHE A 305 6.96 -6.57 19.24
N CYS A 306 6.71 -7.23 20.38
CA CYS A 306 6.61 -6.59 21.67
C CYS A 306 7.12 -7.54 22.76
N ARG A 307 8.35 -7.28 23.24
CA ARG A 307 9.03 -8.14 24.23
C ARG A 307 8.21 -8.37 25.50
N MET A 308 7.49 -7.35 25.94
CA MET A 308 6.73 -7.35 27.19
C MET A 308 5.29 -7.83 27.04
N ALA A 309 4.84 -8.16 25.82
CA ALA A 309 3.44 -8.55 25.59
C ALA A 309 3.03 -9.85 26.28
N SER A 310 3.97 -10.78 26.46
CA SER A 310 3.70 -12.05 27.13
C SER A 310 4.97 -12.64 27.74
N PRO A 311 4.87 -13.39 28.86
CA PRO A 311 5.96 -14.25 29.31
C PRO A 311 6.20 -15.43 28.36
N ARG A 312 5.18 -15.89 27.61
CA ARG A 312 5.35 -16.92 26.59
C ARG A 312 6.02 -16.32 25.37
N PHE A 313 7.04 -17.00 24.85
CA PHE A 313 7.87 -16.48 23.78
C PHE A 313 7.05 -16.22 22.50
N GLU A 314 6.19 -17.15 22.12
CA GLU A 314 5.35 -17.10 20.91
C GLU A 314 4.35 -15.95 20.91
N PHE A 315 4.02 -15.41 22.08
CA PHE A 315 3.03 -14.34 22.24
C PHE A 315 3.69 -12.98 22.55
N LYS A 316 4.97 -12.81 22.19
CA LYS A 316 5.69 -11.53 22.29
C LYS A 316 5.41 -10.62 21.08
N HIS A 317 4.13 -10.45 20.77
CA HIS A 317 3.67 -9.61 19.68
C HIS A 317 2.58 -8.65 20.15
N LYS A 318 2.41 -7.53 19.45
CA LYS A 318 1.51 -6.43 19.84
C LYS A 318 0.05 -6.83 19.83
N ASP A 319 -0.33 -7.78 18.97
CA ASP A 319 -1.70 -8.30 18.96
C ASP A 319 -2.10 -8.92 20.31
N THR A 320 -1.17 -9.55 21.03
CA THR A 320 -1.44 -10.04 22.40
C THR A 320 -1.82 -8.91 23.36
N LEU A 321 -1.18 -7.74 23.26
CA LEU A 321 -1.55 -6.57 24.05
C LEU A 321 -2.92 -6.02 23.64
N LYS A 322 -3.17 -5.92 22.32
CA LYS A 322 -4.44 -5.42 21.79
C LYS A 322 -5.61 -6.27 22.29
N LEU A 323 -5.48 -7.59 22.25
CA LEU A 323 -6.49 -8.53 22.75
C LEU A 323 -6.68 -8.46 24.27
N ALA A 324 -5.65 -8.06 25.01
CA ALA A 324 -5.71 -7.82 26.45
C ALA A 324 -6.20 -6.41 26.83
N GLY A 325 -6.54 -5.56 25.85
CA GLY A 325 -6.95 -4.17 26.09
C GLY A 325 -5.81 -3.27 26.60
N GLN A 326 -4.55 -3.65 26.37
CA GLN A 326 -3.38 -2.88 26.76
C GLN A 326 -2.71 -2.22 25.56
N THR A 327 -2.01 -1.11 25.79
CA THR A 327 -1.26 -0.39 24.76
C THR A 327 0.25 -0.65 24.88
N VAL A 328 0.98 -0.51 23.78
CA VAL A 328 2.45 -0.61 23.79
C VAL A 328 3.03 0.47 24.69
N SER A 329 2.46 1.69 24.67
CA SER A 329 2.89 2.78 25.54
C SER A 329 2.85 2.42 27.04
N ALA A 330 1.84 1.64 27.47
CA ALA A 330 1.65 1.29 28.88
C ALA A 330 2.64 0.23 29.36
N VAL A 331 3.04 -0.69 28.47
CA VAL A 331 3.84 -1.86 28.86
C VAL A 331 5.32 -1.70 28.49
N CYS A 332 5.62 -1.15 27.31
CA CYS A 332 7.00 -1.12 26.81
C CYS A 332 7.81 0.11 27.22
N ASN A 333 7.19 1.27 27.48
CA ASN A 333 7.96 2.50 27.65
C ASN A 333 8.83 2.49 28.92
N GLU A 334 8.34 1.90 30.01
CA GLU A 334 9.06 1.88 31.30
C GLU A 334 9.77 0.56 31.58
N GLN A 335 9.15 -0.58 31.27
CA GLN A 335 9.61 -1.90 31.74
C GLN A 335 10.45 -2.68 30.72
N CYS A 336 10.45 -2.26 29.45
CA CYS A 336 11.22 -2.97 28.42
C CYS A 336 12.72 -2.66 28.56
N PRO A 337 13.63 -3.65 28.48
CA PRO A 337 15.07 -3.39 28.55
C PRO A 337 15.67 -2.82 27.25
N LEU A 338 14.96 -2.92 26.12
CA LEU A 338 15.44 -2.46 24.82
C LEU A 338 15.58 -0.94 24.77
N ASP A 339 16.56 -0.44 24.02
CA ASP A 339 16.66 0.99 23.73
C ASP A 339 15.55 1.45 22.77
N LYS A 340 14.64 2.28 23.30
CA LYS A 340 13.42 2.74 22.61
C LYS A 340 13.69 3.82 21.57
N LYS A 341 14.89 4.44 21.57
CA LYS A 341 15.33 5.34 20.49
C LYS A 341 15.85 4.55 19.30
N VAL A 342 16.31 3.33 19.58
CA VAL A 342 16.96 2.45 18.62
C VAL A 342 15.91 1.57 17.96
N HIS A 343 15.13 0.79 18.71
CA HIS A 343 14.24 -0.23 18.15
C HIS A 343 12.91 0.33 17.62
N LEU A 344 12.52 -0.11 16.42
CA LEU A 344 11.31 0.38 15.75
C LEU A 344 10.01 -0.03 16.46
N CYS A 345 10.04 -1.16 17.16
CA CYS A 345 8.86 -1.73 17.82
C CYS A 345 8.19 -0.78 18.82
N THR A 346 8.92 0.18 19.40
CA THR A 346 8.35 1.14 20.35
C THR A 346 7.73 2.35 19.68
N GLN A 347 7.92 2.56 18.37
CA GLN A 347 7.37 3.71 17.65
C GLN A 347 5.90 3.50 17.25
N THR A 348 5.42 2.27 17.17
CA THR A 348 4.04 1.95 16.76
C THR A 348 3.27 1.22 17.87
N GLU A 349 1.97 1.52 18.01
CA GLU A 349 1.06 0.83 18.93
C GLU A 349 0.63 -0.55 18.42
N ASN A 350 0.65 -0.76 17.11
CA ASN A 350 0.20 -1.99 16.46
C ASN A 350 1.23 -2.52 15.45
N GLY A 351 1.09 -3.79 15.07
CA GLY A 351 1.84 -4.43 14.00
C GLY A 351 1.20 -4.24 12.62
N THR A 352 1.71 -4.99 11.64
CA THR A 352 1.23 -4.96 10.25
C THR A 352 0.53 -6.26 9.87
N SER A 353 -0.57 -6.17 9.12
CA SER A 353 -1.30 -7.34 8.62
C SER A 353 -0.62 -7.91 7.36
N VAL A 354 -0.83 -9.21 7.08
CA VAL A 354 -0.34 -9.86 5.84
C VAL A 354 -0.85 -9.15 4.58
N ARG A 355 -2.03 -8.53 4.64
CA ARG A 355 -2.57 -7.69 3.56
C ARG A 355 -1.61 -6.54 3.23
N ALA A 356 -1.05 -5.87 4.23
CA ALA A 356 -0.09 -4.79 4.02
C ALA A 356 1.16 -5.28 3.28
N TYR A 357 1.67 -6.49 3.60
CA TYR A 357 2.80 -7.10 2.90
C TYR A 357 2.46 -7.31 1.41
N GLN A 358 1.29 -7.89 1.13
CA GLN A 358 0.83 -8.12 -0.24
C GLN A 358 0.69 -6.80 -1.02
N THR A 359 0.12 -5.77 -0.40
CA THR A 359 -0.04 -4.46 -1.02
C THR A 359 1.31 -3.79 -1.30
N ILE A 360 2.26 -3.83 -0.35
CA ILE A 360 3.63 -3.30 -0.53
C ILE A 360 4.31 -3.97 -1.73
N LEU A 361 4.29 -5.31 -1.80
CA LEU A 361 4.90 -6.06 -2.90
C LEU A 361 4.27 -5.69 -4.25
N HIS A 362 2.95 -5.59 -4.30
CA HIS A 362 2.23 -5.32 -5.53
C HIS A 362 2.46 -3.89 -6.05
N PHE A 363 2.40 -2.89 -5.15
CA PHE A 363 2.65 -1.50 -5.54
C PHE A 363 4.12 -1.23 -5.86
N ALA A 364 5.07 -1.88 -5.18
CA ALA A 364 6.49 -1.76 -5.54
C ALA A 364 6.77 -2.31 -6.95
N LYS A 365 6.16 -3.44 -7.31
CA LYS A 365 6.20 -3.97 -8.68
C LYS A 365 5.56 -3.02 -9.68
N ALA A 366 4.43 -2.40 -9.32
CA ALA A 366 3.75 -1.42 -10.17
C ALA A 366 4.61 -0.17 -10.41
N LEU A 367 5.30 0.31 -9.37
CA LEU A 367 6.22 1.45 -9.45
C LEU A 367 7.43 1.12 -10.33
N ALA A 368 8.06 -0.04 -10.13
CA ALA A 368 9.15 -0.50 -10.98
C ALA A 368 8.72 -0.62 -12.45
N PHE A 369 7.56 -1.24 -12.71
CA PHE A 369 7.01 -1.33 -14.07
C PHE A 369 6.76 0.04 -14.68
N PHE A 370 6.17 0.97 -13.92
CA PHE A 370 5.93 2.35 -14.33
C PHE A 370 7.22 3.13 -14.63
N ARG A 371 8.32 2.81 -13.94
CA ARG A 371 9.66 3.36 -14.21
C ARG A 371 10.34 2.71 -15.42
N GLY A 372 9.79 1.63 -15.96
CA GLY A 372 10.32 0.89 -17.11
C GLY A 372 11.21 -0.29 -16.70
N HIS A 373 11.23 -0.64 -15.42
CA HIS A 373 12.07 -1.70 -14.87
C HIS A 373 11.31 -3.03 -14.84
N ARG A 374 12.02 -4.13 -15.10
CA ARG A 374 11.49 -5.51 -14.99
C ARG A 374 11.83 -6.19 -13.67
N VAL A 375 12.62 -5.52 -12.84
CA VAL A 375 13.11 -5.99 -11.55
C VAL A 375 12.94 -4.83 -10.57
N THR A 376 12.42 -5.10 -9.38
CA THR A 376 12.30 -4.08 -8.33
C THR A 376 13.62 -3.81 -7.64
N GLU A 377 13.79 -2.56 -7.24
CA GLU A 377 14.88 -2.08 -6.39
C GLU A 377 14.38 -1.84 -4.97
N LEU A 378 15.29 -1.75 -4.00
CA LEU A 378 14.91 -1.38 -2.63
C LEU A 378 14.24 -0.01 -2.56
N GLU A 379 14.62 0.91 -3.45
CA GLU A 379 14.05 2.25 -3.51
C GLU A 379 12.57 2.21 -3.88
N ASP A 380 12.12 1.29 -4.76
CA ASP A 380 10.69 1.16 -5.08
C ASP A 380 9.87 0.84 -3.82
N PHE A 381 10.41 0.04 -2.91
CA PHE A 381 9.78 -0.27 -1.63
C PHE A 381 9.81 0.93 -0.68
N ARG A 382 10.97 1.57 -0.55
CA ARG A 382 11.15 2.76 0.30
C ARG A 382 10.15 3.88 -0.06
N GLN A 383 9.86 4.04 -1.35
CA GLN A 383 8.92 5.04 -1.84
C GLN A 383 7.44 4.67 -1.65
N ILE A 384 7.09 3.38 -1.72
CA ILE A 384 5.68 2.91 -1.63
C ILE A 384 5.21 2.68 -0.19
N ILE A 385 6.07 2.14 0.68
CA ILE A 385 5.73 1.73 2.05
C ILE A 385 4.99 2.83 2.84
N PRO A 386 5.39 4.12 2.79
CA PRO A 386 4.71 5.18 3.53
C PRO A 386 3.22 5.32 3.19
N TRP A 387 2.85 5.13 1.93
CA TRP A 387 1.47 5.27 1.46
C TRP A 387 0.60 4.06 1.80
N VAL A 388 1.21 2.87 1.82
CA VAL A 388 0.52 1.63 2.22
C VAL A 388 0.28 1.57 3.73
N LEU A 389 1.27 2.00 4.53
CA LEU A 389 1.22 1.91 5.98
C LEU A 389 0.59 3.15 6.65
N HIS A 390 0.26 4.19 5.88
CA HIS A 390 -0.21 5.50 6.36
C HIS A 390 -1.35 5.41 7.40
N GLU A 391 -2.43 4.69 7.09
CA GLU A 391 -3.56 4.48 8.02
C GLU A 391 -3.54 3.09 8.69
N LYS A 392 -2.47 2.31 8.46
CA LYS A 392 -2.32 0.96 9.04
C LYS A 392 -1.44 0.95 10.28
N LEU A 393 -0.62 1.97 10.47
CA LEU A 393 0.22 2.12 11.66
C LEU A 393 -0.24 3.30 12.51
N THR A 394 -0.48 3.01 13.78
CA THR A 394 -0.77 4.00 14.80
C THR A 394 0.54 4.35 15.52
N PRO A 395 0.98 5.62 15.53
CA PRO A 395 2.18 6.02 16.25
C PRO A 395 1.98 5.94 17.77
N ASN A 396 2.95 5.36 18.48
CA ASN A 396 3.06 5.48 19.94
C ASN A 396 3.68 6.84 20.27
N ALA A 397 2.82 7.87 20.42
CA ALA A 397 3.26 9.24 20.67
C ALA A 397 4.08 9.41 21.96
N ARG A 398 4.02 8.46 22.90
CA ARG A 398 4.79 8.44 24.16
C ARG A 398 6.14 7.73 24.02
N SER A 399 6.51 7.29 22.83
CA SER A 399 7.80 6.63 22.62
C SER A 399 8.96 7.61 22.86
N PRO A 400 10.00 7.23 23.61
CA PRO A 400 11.21 8.04 23.78
C PRO A 400 11.88 8.45 22.47
N PHE A 401 11.60 7.74 21.37
CA PHE A 401 12.01 8.13 20.03
C PHE A 401 11.45 9.51 19.62
N PHE A 402 10.18 9.79 19.90
CA PHE A 402 9.54 11.07 19.52
C PHE A 402 9.87 12.22 20.48
N GLU A 403 10.35 11.91 21.69
CA GLU A 403 10.84 12.91 22.64
C GLU A 403 12.24 13.44 22.26
N ALA A 404 12.99 12.69 21.45
CA ALA A 404 14.29 13.14 20.96
C ALA A 404 14.16 14.40 20.08
N LYS A 405 15.14 15.30 20.18
CA LYS A 405 15.16 16.57 19.44
C LYS A 405 15.01 16.32 17.94
N GLY A 406 14.03 16.97 17.31
CA GLY A 406 13.74 16.86 15.87
C GLY A 406 12.69 15.80 15.51
N ASN A 407 12.53 14.74 16.31
CA ASN A 407 11.64 13.63 15.96
C ASN A 407 10.15 13.92 16.24
N LYS A 408 9.85 14.86 17.14
CA LYS A 408 8.45 15.20 17.49
C LYS A 408 7.61 15.63 16.29
N LEU A 409 8.24 16.27 15.29
CA LEU A 409 7.57 16.70 14.04
C LEU A 409 7.10 15.50 13.18
N LEU A 410 7.74 14.34 13.31
CA LEU A 410 7.34 13.12 12.58
C LEU A 410 5.94 12.64 12.97
N LEU A 411 5.44 13.00 14.17
CA LEU A 411 4.05 12.70 14.54
C LEU A 411 3.01 13.45 13.70
N GLN A 412 3.40 14.58 13.11
CA GLN A 412 2.54 15.39 12.23
C GLN A 412 2.61 14.89 10.78
N ASP A 413 3.72 14.26 10.39
CA ASP A 413 3.93 13.72 9.06
C ASP A 413 4.20 12.21 9.07
N ARG A 414 3.11 11.44 8.94
CA ARG A 414 3.18 9.98 8.83
C ARG A 414 4.05 9.47 7.68
N VAL A 415 4.12 10.19 6.55
CA VAL A 415 4.92 9.74 5.40
C VAL A 415 6.41 9.86 5.73
N ALA A 416 6.82 11.02 6.24
CA ALA A 416 8.19 11.24 6.71
C ALA A 416 8.56 10.27 7.84
N TRP A 417 7.66 10.03 8.80
CA TRP A 417 7.87 9.08 9.89
C TRP A 417 8.12 7.67 9.39
N ILE A 418 7.24 7.13 8.54
CA ILE A 418 7.37 5.76 8.05
C ILE A 418 8.63 5.60 7.19
N ARG A 419 8.97 6.61 6.37
CA ARG A 419 10.21 6.61 5.58
C ARG A 419 11.44 6.63 6.48
N ASN A 420 11.45 7.46 7.53
CA ASN A 420 12.52 7.47 8.54
C ASN A 420 12.64 6.11 9.26
N MET A 421 11.53 5.49 9.63
CA MET A 421 11.50 4.17 10.27
C MET A 421 12.10 3.08 9.36
N PHE A 422 11.80 3.13 8.06
CA PHE A 422 12.41 2.25 7.07
C PHE A 422 13.92 2.45 6.97
N ASP A 423 14.38 3.70 6.88
CA ASP A 423 15.80 4.05 6.81
C ASP A 423 16.57 3.61 8.06
N MET A 424 15.96 3.76 9.24
CA MET A 424 16.49 3.23 10.50
C MET A 424 16.64 1.71 10.50
N ALA A 425 15.69 0.96 9.92
CA ALA A 425 15.86 -0.48 9.73
C ALA A 425 17.02 -0.77 8.77
N MET A 426 17.10 -0.07 7.63
CA MET A 426 18.13 -0.33 6.62
C MET A 426 19.54 -0.07 7.16
N ALA A 427 19.72 0.96 7.98
CA ALA A 427 20.98 1.27 8.65
C ALA A 427 21.49 0.12 9.56
N ARG A 428 20.60 -0.76 10.03
CA ARG A 428 20.95 -1.91 10.87
C ARG A 428 20.85 -3.26 10.19
N TYR A 429 20.32 -3.31 8.98
CA TYR A 429 20.20 -4.58 8.27
C TYR A 429 21.56 -5.27 8.16
N GLY A 430 22.61 -4.52 7.78
CA GLY A 430 23.96 -5.04 7.60
C GLY A 430 24.55 -5.74 8.84
N THR A 431 24.28 -5.24 10.05
CA THR A 431 24.76 -5.86 11.28
C THR A 431 24.03 -7.16 11.63
N HIS A 432 22.78 -7.31 11.18
CA HIS A 432 21.96 -8.51 11.40
C HIS A 432 22.18 -9.60 10.34
N VAL A 433 22.70 -9.25 9.15
CA VAL A 433 22.91 -10.19 8.04
C VAL A 433 23.62 -11.49 8.46
N PRO A 434 24.74 -11.47 9.22
CA PRO A 434 25.46 -12.70 9.57
C PRO A 434 24.62 -13.67 10.40
N VAL A 435 23.74 -13.15 11.26
CA VAL A 435 22.80 -13.96 12.04
C VAL A 435 21.74 -14.55 11.12
N ARG A 436 21.11 -13.72 10.29
CA ARG A 436 20.04 -14.14 9.37
C ARG A 436 20.52 -15.21 8.39
N GLN A 437 21.74 -15.11 7.87
CA GLN A 437 22.31 -16.11 6.94
C GLN A 437 22.38 -17.51 7.55
N LYS A 438 22.74 -17.63 8.84
CA LYS A 438 22.76 -18.94 9.54
C LYS A 438 21.36 -19.55 9.62
N VAL A 439 20.34 -18.72 9.91
CA VAL A 439 18.94 -19.15 9.96
C VAL A 439 18.44 -19.58 8.58
N VAL A 440 18.74 -18.78 7.55
CA VAL A 440 18.38 -19.07 6.15
C VAL A 440 19.01 -20.38 5.67
N ALA A 441 20.26 -20.68 6.04
CA ALA A 441 20.91 -21.94 5.70
C ALA A 441 20.17 -23.15 6.28
N LEU A 442 19.83 -23.12 7.58
CA LEU A 442 19.06 -24.20 8.22
C LEU A 442 17.65 -24.34 7.66
N ARG A 443 17.03 -23.20 7.28
CA ARG A 443 15.73 -23.21 6.61
C ARG A 443 15.82 -23.88 5.24
N ALA A 444 16.82 -23.52 4.43
CA ALA A 444 17.03 -24.10 3.11
C ALA A 444 17.20 -25.63 3.19
N GLU A 445 17.88 -26.15 4.22
CA GLU A 445 17.97 -27.59 4.45
C GLU A 445 16.61 -28.27 4.71
N LEU A 446 15.69 -27.60 5.41
CA LEU A 446 14.34 -28.11 5.65
C LEU A 446 13.45 -28.00 4.41
N ASP A 447 13.64 -26.96 3.59
CA ASP A 447 12.87 -26.73 2.36
C ASP A 447 13.14 -27.80 1.27
N LEU A 448 14.28 -28.50 1.33
CA LEU A 448 14.54 -29.72 0.54
C LEU A 448 13.56 -30.86 0.87
N GLY A 449 12.80 -30.73 1.95
CA GLY A 449 11.89 -31.74 2.45
C GLY A 449 12.54 -32.71 3.43
N LEU A 450 11.68 -33.48 4.09
CA LEU A 450 12.07 -34.51 5.06
C LEU A 450 11.97 -35.92 4.46
N SER A 451 11.49 -36.07 3.22
CA SER A 451 11.34 -37.38 2.60
C SER A 451 12.70 -38.05 2.41
N GLY A 452 12.83 -39.29 2.88
CA GLY A 452 14.07 -40.08 2.77
C GLY A 452 15.20 -39.66 3.71
N VAL A 453 14.96 -38.72 4.65
CA VAL A 453 15.97 -38.32 5.63
C VAL A 453 15.96 -39.31 6.80
N ASP A 454 17.10 -39.95 7.08
CA ASP A 454 17.20 -40.90 8.18
C ASP A 454 17.14 -40.24 9.58
N LEU A 455 16.93 -41.05 10.60
CA LEU A 455 16.79 -40.57 11.98
C LEU A 455 18.06 -39.86 12.45
N ARG A 456 19.24 -40.39 12.13
CA ARG A 456 20.53 -39.84 12.54
C ARG A 456 20.75 -38.43 11.96
N THR A 457 20.40 -38.24 10.69
CA THR A 457 20.50 -36.97 9.99
C THR A 457 19.48 -35.98 10.54
N THR A 458 18.26 -36.43 10.81
CA THR A 458 17.23 -35.62 11.45
C THR A 458 17.67 -35.12 12.82
N GLU A 459 18.23 -35.99 13.67
CA GLU A 459 18.75 -35.62 15.00
C GLU A 459 19.95 -34.67 14.92
N LYS A 460 20.83 -34.85 13.93
CA LYS A 460 21.94 -33.92 13.67
C LYS A 460 21.43 -32.51 13.29
N ARG A 461 20.46 -32.42 12.38
CA ARG A 461 19.84 -31.16 11.97
C ARG A 461 19.09 -30.49 13.13
N LEU A 462 18.37 -31.28 13.93
CA LEU A 462 17.72 -30.82 15.16
C LEU A 462 18.74 -30.20 16.13
N SER A 463 19.87 -30.88 16.36
CA SER A 463 20.95 -30.38 17.21
C SER A 463 21.53 -29.06 16.69
N ALA A 464 21.77 -28.93 15.38
CA ALA A 464 22.25 -27.69 14.77
C ALA A 464 21.28 -26.51 15.01
N VAL A 465 19.97 -26.74 14.86
CA VAL A 465 18.94 -25.73 15.17
C VAL A 465 18.99 -25.35 16.65
N THR A 466 19.05 -26.32 17.56
CA THR A 466 19.13 -26.06 19.02
C THR A 466 20.37 -25.26 19.40
N VAL A 467 21.53 -25.57 18.82
CA VAL A 467 22.77 -24.83 19.06
C VAL A 467 22.64 -23.37 18.63
N LEU A 468 22.08 -23.12 17.44
CA LEU A 468 21.88 -21.75 16.96
C LEU A 468 20.85 -21.00 17.82
N MET A 469 19.75 -21.64 18.23
CA MET A 469 18.79 -21.02 19.15
C MET A 469 19.45 -20.61 20.47
N ASN A 470 20.28 -21.48 21.05
CA ASN A 470 21.02 -21.17 22.28
C ASN A 470 22.04 -20.03 22.09
N ASP A 471 22.75 -20.00 20.96
CA ASP A 471 23.67 -18.91 20.61
C ASP A 471 22.94 -17.56 20.54
N LEU A 472 21.79 -17.51 19.86
CA LEU A 472 20.98 -16.30 19.77
C LEU A 472 20.40 -15.88 21.13
N MET A 473 19.88 -16.82 21.93
CA MET A 473 19.32 -16.52 23.24
C MET A 473 20.36 -16.01 24.26
N THR A 474 21.63 -16.36 24.09
CA THR A 474 22.70 -16.01 25.05
C THR A 474 23.54 -14.81 24.60
N ARG A 475 23.79 -14.67 23.30
CA ARG A 475 24.72 -13.66 22.76
C ARG A 475 24.05 -12.47 22.09
N GLN A 476 22.77 -12.55 21.77
CA GLN A 476 22.05 -11.46 21.11
C GLN A 476 21.02 -10.85 22.06
N GLU A 477 20.84 -9.54 21.95
CA GLU A 477 19.70 -8.88 22.58
C GLU A 477 18.41 -9.29 21.86
N LEU A 478 17.37 -9.65 22.63
CA LEU A 478 16.06 -10.05 22.10
C LEU A 478 15.30 -8.85 21.51
N SER A 479 15.71 -8.45 20.32
CA SER A 479 15.11 -7.44 19.46
C SER A 479 14.13 -8.08 18.48
N GLY A 480 13.35 -7.26 17.75
CA GLY A 480 12.39 -7.73 16.75
C GLY A 480 12.98 -8.71 15.72
N PRO A 481 14.12 -8.42 15.06
CA PRO A 481 14.70 -9.33 14.08
C PRO A 481 15.15 -10.66 14.69
N VAL A 482 15.76 -10.62 15.88
CA VAL A 482 16.22 -11.81 16.62
C VAL A 482 15.03 -12.65 17.07
N TYR A 483 13.95 -11.99 17.50
CA TYR A 483 12.70 -12.65 17.86
C TYR A 483 12.10 -13.43 16.69
N GLU A 484 11.98 -12.81 15.51
CA GLU A 484 11.49 -13.51 14.32
C GLU A 484 12.36 -14.71 13.95
N ASP A 485 13.68 -14.55 13.99
CA ASP A 485 14.61 -15.63 13.71
C ASP A 485 14.46 -16.78 14.71
N LEU A 486 14.28 -16.49 15.99
CA LEU A 486 14.03 -17.50 17.02
C LEU A 486 12.68 -18.20 16.84
N ILE A 487 11.61 -17.49 16.48
CA ILE A 487 10.31 -18.09 16.14
C ILE A 487 10.45 -19.04 14.96
N HIS A 488 11.17 -18.60 13.93
CA HIS A 488 11.43 -19.41 12.75
C HIS A 488 12.24 -20.67 13.11
N LEU A 489 13.35 -20.52 13.84
CA LEU A 489 14.16 -21.66 14.30
C LEU A 489 13.35 -22.62 15.18
N LYS A 490 12.48 -22.10 16.06
CA LYS A 490 11.56 -22.92 16.85
C LYS A 490 10.64 -23.75 15.97
N SER A 491 10.13 -23.18 14.87
CA SER A 491 9.32 -23.93 13.91
C SER A 491 10.12 -25.06 13.22
N LEU A 492 11.39 -24.80 12.87
CA LEU A 492 12.28 -25.84 12.32
C LEU A 492 12.52 -26.95 13.35
N TYR A 493 12.81 -26.56 14.59
CA TYR A 493 13.00 -27.49 15.71
C TYR A 493 11.79 -28.40 15.89
N SER A 494 10.59 -27.83 15.97
CA SER A 494 9.36 -28.61 16.12
C SER A 494 9.12 -29.56 14.95
N ARG A 495 9.37 -29.13 13.70
CA ARG A 495 9.22 -30.00 12.51
C ARG A 495 10.20 -31.17 12.54
N TYR A 496 11.49 -30.92 12.81
CA TYR A 496 12.48 -31.98 12.95
C TYR A 496 12.18 -32.90 14.14
N ARG A 497 11.72 -32.37 15.26
CA ARG A 497 11.36 -33.16 16.45
C ARG A 497 10.20 -34.10 16.16
N ASN A 498 9.13 -33.59 15.55
CA ASN A 498 7.96 -34.40 15.17
C ASN A 498 8.35 -35.50 14.18
N TYR A 499 9.19 -35.17 13.19
CA TYR A 499 9.67 -36.15 12.21
C TYR A 499 10.58 -37.22 12.83
N ALA A 500 11.47 -36.83 13.75
CA ALA A 500 12.30 -37.78 14.49
C ALA A 500 11.46 -38.72 15.36
N THR A 501 10.40 -38.23 16.00
CA THR A 501 9.45 -39.06 16.75
C THR A 501 8.76 -40.04 15.81
N TRP A 502 8.25 -39.58 14.67
CA TRP A 502 7.59 -40.43 13.68
C TRP A 502 8.51 -41.54 13.14
N LEU A 503 9.78 -41.24 12.87
CA LEU A 503 10.78 -42.24 12.44
C LEU A 503 11.06 -43.30 13.51
N LYS A 504 11.05 -42.92 14.79
CA LYS A 504 11.22 -43.86 15.91
C LYS A 504 10.02 -44.80 16.04
N GLU A 505 8.82 -44.28 15.79
CA GLU A 505 7.57 -45.05 15.81
C GLU A 505 7.38 -45.92 14.54
N ASN A 506 8.03 -45.55 13.42
CA ASN A 506 7.90 -46.24 12.13
C ASN A 506 9.28 -46.61 11.51
N PRO A 507 10.00 -47.62 12.04
CA PRO A 507 11.36 -47.95 11.61
C PRO A 507 11.50 -48.37 10.13
N GLY A 508 10.40 -48.78 9.49
CA GLY A 508 10.34 -49.17 8.07
C GLY A 508 9.74 -48.11 7.13
N GLY A 509 9.39 -46.93 7.63
CA GLY A 509 8.71 -45.85 6.88
C GLY A 509 9.63 -45.05 5.95
N GLN A 510 10.52 -45.70 5.21
CA GLN A 510 11.28 -45.01 4.16
C GLN A 510 10.36 -44.80 2.95
N GLY A 511 9.65 -43.66 2.88
CA GLY A 511 9.07 -43.19 1.61
C GLY A 511 7.66 -42.61 1.61
N LYS A 512 6.96 -42.51 2.74
CA LYS A 512 5.66 -41.79 2.80
C LYS A 512 5.70 -40.75 3.91
N GLN A 513 5.50 -39.47 3.54
CA GLN A 513 5.23 -38.40 4.50
C GLN A 513 3.92 -38.71 5.26
N PRO A 514 3.81 -38.39 6.56
CA PRO A 514 2.52 -38.09 7.17
C PRO A 514 1.94 -36.77 6.65
#